data_AF-E6X8P6-F1
#
_entry.id   AF-E6X8P6-F1
#
_cell.length_a   1.000
_cell.length_b   1.000
_cell.length_c   1.000
_cell.angle_alpha   90.00
_cell.angle_beta   90.00
_cell.angle_gamma   90.00
#
_symmetry.space_group_name_H-M   'P 1'
#
loop_
_entity.id
_entity.type
_entity.pdbx_description
1 polymer ?
#
loop_
_entity_poly.entity_id
_entity_poly.type
_entity_poly.pdbx_seq_one_letter_code
_entity_poly.pdbx_strand_id
1 'polypeptide(L)'
;MIKYILVLLFSTSILHAQNNSERIVTDVEVGDVFEIGKPETNRYKHIDFPRANFIIKRGGIANYKHPEGKIVVVTAVKEKKDGSIHVKIKRKDSGRFFGSHTVVSADIKKAVAAGELQTR
;
A
#
# COMPACT_ATOMS: atom_id res chain seq x y z
N MET A 1 37.18 -46.81 -21.98
CA MET A 1 35.92 -46.42 -22.67
C MET A 1 35.32 -45.25 -21.90
N ILE A 2 35.44 -44.07 -22.50
CA ILE A 2 34.88 -42.79 -22.04
C ILE A 2 33.42 -42.70 -22.52
N LYS A 3 32.58 -41.92 -21.80
CA LYS A 3 31.11 -41.78 -21.83
C LYS A 3 30.57 -42.53 -20.60
N TYR A 4 30.16 -41.88 -19.51
CA TYR A 4 29.15 -40.83 -19.43
C TYR A 4 29.48 -39.85 -18.29
N ILE A 5 30.07 -38.71 -18.63
CA ILE A 5 29.97 -37.50 -17.82
C ILE A 5 28.80 -36.73 -18.43
N LEU A 6 27.61 -36.86 -17.85
CA LEU A 6 26.45 -36.06 -18.24
C LEU A 6 25.75 -35.55 -16.98
N VAL A 7 26.25 -34.40 -16.52
CA VAL A 7 25.51 -33.24 -16.03
C VAL A 7 24.27 -33.53 -15.16
N LEU A 8 24.42 -33.38 -13.84
CA LEU A 8 23.32 -33.04 -12.95
C LEU A 8 23.80 -32.03 -11.88
N LEU A 9 24.16 -30.84 -12.33
CA LEU A 9 24.44 -29.66 -11.49
C LEU A 9 23.64 -28.48 -12.05
N PHE A 10 22.32 -28.54 -11.91
CA PHE A 10 21.45 -27.41 -12.29
C PHE A 10 20.19 -27.36 -11.43
N SER A 11 20.36 -27.42 -10.10
CA SER A 11 19.23 -27.37 -9.18
C SER A 11 19.55 -26.62 -7.89
N THR A 12 20.08 -25.40 -7.99
CA THR A 12 20.15 -24.45 -6.86
C THR A 12 20.07 -23.00 -7.33
N SER A 13 19.00 -22.63 -8.03
CA SER A 13 18.75 -21.20 -8.34
C SER A 13 17.29 -20.96 -8.67
N ILE A 14 16.40 -21.37 -7.77
CA ILE A 14 15.02 -20.89 -7.79
C ILE A 14 14.74 -20.31 -6.41
N LEU A 15 14.21 -19.07 -6.42
CA LEU A 15 13.61 -18.31 -5.30
C LEU A 15 14.55 -17.35 -4.55
N HIS A 16 14.80 -16.17 -5.11
CA HIS A 16 15.13 -14.93 -4.36
C HIS A 16 14.28 -13.73 -4.82
N ALA A 17 13.02 -13.97 -5.23
CA ALA A 17 12.13 -12.91 -5.72
C ALA A 17 11.22 -12.27 -4.65
N GLN A 18 11.34 -12.63 -3.36
CA GLN A 18 10.39 -12.19 -2.32
C GLN A 18 10.72 -10.86 -1.61
N ASN A 19 11.81 -10.18 -1.99
CA ASN A 19 12.38 -9.14 -1.10
C ASN A 19 11.86 -7.70 -1.31
N ASN A 20 11.05 -7.43 -2.34
CA ASN A 20 10.61 -6.05 -2.59
C ASN A 20 9.50 -5.62 -1.62
N SER A 21 8.47 -6.45 -1.42
CA SER A 21 7.34 -6.13 -0.56
C SER A 21 7.73 -5.96 0.91
N GLU A 22 8.68 -6.75 1.41
CA GLU A 22 9.14 -6.67 2.80
C GLU A 22 10.04 -5.44 3.07
N ARG A 23 10.88 -5.03 2.10
CA ARG A 23 11.72 -3.82 2.23
C ARG A 23 10.89 -2.54 2.28
N ILE A 24 9.84 -2.44 1.47
CA ILE A 24 8.95 -1.26 1.42
C ILE A 24 8.29 -1.01 2.78
N VAL A 25 8.00 -2.06 3.54
CA VAL A 25 7.34 -1.95 4.84
C VAL A 25 8.27 -1.36 5.91
N THR A 26 9.58 -1.58 5.80
CA THR A 26 10.55 -1.17 6.83
C THR A 26 11.16 0.22 6.58
N ASP A 27 11.07 0.75 5.36
CA ASP A 27 11.84 1.93 4.93
C ASP A 27 10.98 2.96 4.18
N VAL A 28 9.74 3.16 4.64
CA VAL A 28 8.87 4.16 4.03
C VAL A 28 9.32 5.57 4.44
N GLU A 29 9.45 6.45 3.45
CA GLU A 29 9.87 7.82 3.63
C GLU A 29 8.79 8.83 3.19
N VAL A 30 8.95 10.08 3.61
CA VAL A 30 8.10 11.17 3.14
C VAL A 30 8.48 11.47 1.69
N GLY A 31 7.48 11.46 0.80
CA GLY A 31 7.68 11.64 -0.64
C GLY A 31 7.41 10.36 -1.44
N ASP A 32 7.36 9.20 -0.78
CA ASP A 32 7.05 7.94 -1.44
C ASP A 32 5.68 7.95 -2.11
N VAL A 33 5.61 7.29 -3.26
CA VAL A 33 4.43 7.26 -4.11
C VAL A 33 3.85 5.85 -4.12
N PHE A 34 2.55 5.76 -3.88
CA PHE A 34 1.79 4.52 -3.93
C PHE A 34 0.55 4.68 -4.80
N GLU A 35 0.02 3.56 -5.25
CA GLU A 35 -1.30 3.46 -5.85
C GLU A 35 -2.26 2.80 -4.84
N ILE A 36 -3.47 3.34 -4.72
CA ILE A 36 -4.52 2.70 -3.92
C ILE A 36 -5.05 1.53 -4.74
N GLY A 37 -4.79 0.32 -4.28
CA GLY A 37 -5.28 -0.90 -4.91
C GLY A 37 -6.70 -1.25 -4.47
N LYS A 38 -7.19 -2.37 -5.00
CA LYS A 38 -8.49 -2.92 -4.61
C LYS A 38 -8.35 -3.68 -3.29
N PRO A 39 -9.20 -3.40 -2.27
CA PRO A 39 -9.16 -4.17 -1.04
C PRO A 39 -9.55 -5.62 -1.29
N GLU A 40 -8.90 -6.56 -0.58
CA GLU A 40 -9.31 -7.98 -0.59
C GLU A 40 -10.75 -8.19 -0.10
N THR A 41 -11.25 -7.27 0.73
CA THR A 41 -12.63 -7.30 1.24
C THR A 41 -13.50 -6.22 0.59
N ASN A 42 -14.80 -6.23 0.84
CA ASN A 42 -15.73 -5.21 0.31
C ASN A 42 -15.43 -3.77 0.78
N ARG A 43 -14.50 -3.58 1.72
CA ARG A 43 -14.13 -2.27 2.28
C ARG A 43 -12.63 -2.23 2.58
N TYR A 44 -12.07 -1.03 2.55
CA TYR A 44 -10.73 -0.77 3.07
C TYR A 44 -10.73 -0.92 4.60
N LYS A 45 -9.74 -1.65 5.11
CA LYS A 45 -9.51 -1.89 6.53
C LYS A 45 -8.22 -1.27 7.03
N HIS A 46 -7.25 -1.06 6.15
CA HIS A 46 -5.90 -0.65 6.51
C HIS A 46 -5.56 0.76 6.01
N ILE A 47 -6.38 1.31 5.11
CA ILE A 47 -6.50 2.75 4.87
C ILE A 47 -7.68 3.30 5.67
N ASP A 48 -7.40 4.23 6.58
CA ASP A 48 -8.37 4.87 7.49
C ASP A 48 -9.23 5.91 6.77
N PHE A 49 -10.11 5.43 5.88
CA PHE A 49 -11.09 6.31 5.27
C PHE A 49 -12.15 6.78 6.27
N PRO A 50 -12.53 8.08 6.24
CA PRO A 50 -13.55 8.62 7.13
C PRO A 50 -14.90 7.92 6.94
N ARG A 51 -15.66 7.77 8.02
CA ARG A 51 -17.01 7.19 7.95
C ARG A 51 -17.94 8.08 7.12
N ALA A 52 -18.98 7.49 6.53
CA ALA A 52 -19.91 8.17 5.64
C ALA A 52 -20.49 9.45 6.27
N ASN A 53 -20.86 9.42 7.55
CA ASN A 53 -21.38 10.59 8.25
C ASN A 53 -20.38 11.76 8.31
N PHE A 54 -19.09 11.49 8.49
CA PHE A 54 -18.07 12.55 8.50
C PHE A 54 -17.82 13.11 7.10
N ILE A 55 -17.89 12.25 6.07
CA ILE A 55 -17.81 12.65 4.67
C ILE A 55 -18.97 13.60 4.33
N ILE A 56 -20.21 13.17 4.60
CA ILE A 56 -21.44 13.89 4.25
C ILE A 56 -21.54 15.22 5.02
N LYS A 57 -21.23 15.23 6.32
CA LYS A 57 -21.22 16.47 7.14
C LYS A 57 -20.24 17.53 6.63
N ARG A 58 -19.22 17.13 5.86
CA ARG A 58 -18.25 18.03 5.22
C ARG A 58 -18.55 18.30 3.73
N GLY A 59 -19.75 17.95 3.26
CA GLY A 59 -20.17 18.15 1.87
C GLY A 59 -19.54 17.18 0.86
N GLY A 60 -18.98 16.06 1.32
CA GLY A 60 -18.38 15.04 0.46
C GLY A 60 -19.37 13.95 0.03
N ILE A 61 -18.91 13.08 -0.89
CA ILE A 61 -19.69 11.93 -1.39
C ILE A 61 -19.04 10.64 -0.91
N ALA A 62 -19.78 9.82 -0.16
CA ALA A 62 -19.29 8.59 0.47
C ALA A 62 -19.21 7.39 -0.51
N ASN A 63 -18.47 7.57 -1.61
CA ASN A 63 -18.21 6.50 -2.59
C ASN A 63 -16.84 5.85 -2.34
N TYR A 64 -16.84 4.71 -1.64
CA TYR A 64 -15.61 3.97 -1.29
C TYR A 64 -14.99 3.21 -2.46
N LYS A 65 -15.61 3.16 -3.64
CA LYS A 65 -14.97 2.61 -4.85
C LYS A 65 -14.07 3.63 -5.55
N HIS A 66 -14.31 4.93 -5.33
CA HIS A 66 -13.59 6.00 -6.02
C HIS A 66 -12.09 6.14 -5.69
N PRO A 67 -11.61 5.80 -4.47
CA PRO A 67 -10.18 5.85 -4.17
C PRO A 67 -9.33 4.83 -4.93
N GLU A 68 -9.92 3.74 -5.43
CA GLU A 68 -9.19 2.70 -6.19
C GLU A 68 -8.52 3.31 -7.45
N GLY A 69 -7.27 2.92 -7.69
CA GLY A 69 -6.42 3.41 -8.80
C GLY A 69 -5.89 4.83 -8.62
N LYS A 70 -6.15 5.50 -7.48
CA LYS A 70 -5.61 6.84 -7.23
C LYS A 70 -4.18 6.77 -6.74
N ILE A 71 -3.32 7.59 -7.35
CA ILE A 71 -1.93 7.76 -6.94
C ILE A 71 -1.87 8.69 -5.74
N VAL A 72 -1.15 8.26 -4.71
CA VAL A 72 -0.99 8.98 -3.44
C VAL A 72 0.49 9.16 -3.10
N VAL A 73 0.77 10.17 -2.29
CA VAL A 73 2.10 10.51 -1.81
C VAL A 73 2.11 10.51 -0.29
N VAL A 74 3.14 9.90 0.32
CA VAL A 74 3.39 9.95 1.75
C VAL A 74 3.81 11.36 2.15
N THR A 75 3.13 11.90 3.15
CA THR A 75 3.33 13.26 3.69
C THR A 75 3.86 13.28 5.11
N ALA A 76 3.67 12.18 5.83
CA ALA A 76 4.24 11.99 7.16
C ALA A 76 4.30 10.48 7.45
N VAL A 77 5.32 10.10 8.21
CA VAL A 77 5.51 8.74 8.74
C VAL A 77 5.45 8.84 10.26
N LYS A 78 4.74 7.90 10.89
CA LYS A 78 4.59 7.82 12.35
C LYS A 78 4.73 6.38 12.80
N GLU A 79 5.75 6.12 13.58
CA GLU A 79 5.87 4.86 14.30
C GLU A 79 5.04 4.92 15.59
N LYS A 80 4.23 3.89 15.82
CA LYS A 80 3.48 3.72 17.07
C LYS A 80 4.31 2.91 18.07
N LYS A 81 3.93 2.98 19.35
CA LYS A 81 4.59 2.25 20.45
C LYS A 81 4.58 0.73 20.29
N ASP A 82 3.69 0.19 19.46
CA ASP A 82 3.59 -1.23 19.13
C ASP A 82 4.51 -1.64 17.96
N GLY A 83 5.32 -0.72 17.43
CA GLY A 83 6.18 -0.93 16.27
C GLY A 83 5.44 -0.86 14.93
N SER A 84 4.15 -0.50 14.91
CA SER A 84 3.43 -0.33 13.65
C SER A 84 3.71 1.03 13.00
N ILE A 85 4.02 1.02 11.71
CA ILE A 85 4.30 2.23 10.93
C ILE A 85 3.01 2.72 10.29
N HIS A 86 2.54 3.89 10.71
CA HIS A 86 1.39 4.58 10.15
C HIS A 86 1.83 5.75 9.30
N VAL A 87 1.33 5.82 8.08
CA VAL A 87 1.62 6.90 7.14
C VAL A 87 0.44 7.83 7.00
N LYS A 88 0.70 9.09 6.67
CA LYS A 88 -0.30 10.03 6.16
C LYS A 88 -0.13 10.17 4.66
N ILE A 89 -1.17 9.90 3.91
CA ILE A 89 -1.16 9.96 2.45
C ILE A 89 -2.11 11.03 1.94
N LYS A 90 -1.70 11.72 0.87
CA LYS A 90 -2.54 12.65 0.08
C LYS A 90 -2.56 12.20 -1.37
N ARG A 91 -3.61 12.56 -2.13
CA ARG A 91 -3.61 12.31 -3.58
C ARG A 91 -2.50 13.12 -4.26
N LYS A 92 -1.77 12.50 -5.19
CA LYS A 92 -0.71 13.16 -5.98
C LYS A 92 -1.27 14.26 -6.88
N ASP A 93 -2.50 14.09 -7.37
CA ASP A 93 -3.22 15.06 -8.20
C ASP A 93 -3.79 16.27 -7.43
N SER A 94 -3.43 16.44 -6.15
CA SER A 94 -3.94 17.49 -5.25
C SER A 94 -5.45 17.44 -5.01
N GLY A 95 -6.15 16.40 -5.49
CA GLY A 95 -7.56 16.18 -5.22
C GLY A 95 -7.81 15.77 -3.76
N ARG A 96 -9.08 15.81 -3.37
CA ARG A 96 -9.54 15.36 -2.05
C ARG A 96 -10.10 13.94 -2.13
N PHE A 97 -9.88 13.13 -1.11
CA PHE A 97 -10.65 11.91 -0.87
C PHE A 97 -12.09 12.27 -0.54
N PHE A 98 -13.03 11.59 -1.20
CA PHE A 98 -14.47 11.81 -1.05
C PHE A 98 -14.93 13.26 -1.26
N GLY A 99 -14.14 14.07 -1.97
CA GLY A 99 -14.39 15.50 -2.18
C GLY A 99 -14.10 16.41 -0.99
N SER A 100 -13.87 15.88 0.21
CA SER A 100 -13.77 16.69 1.44
C SER A 100 -12.49 16.48 2.27
N HIS A 101 -11.82 15.34 2.17
CA HIS A 101 -10.67 15.00 3.02
C HIS A 101 -9.37 15.04 2.21
N THR A 102 -8.43 15.91 2.57
CA THR A 102 -7.15 16.05 1.84
C THR A 102 -6.13 14.97 2.18
N VAL A 103 -6.19 14.45 3.40
CA VAL A 103 -5.21 13.50 3.95
C VAL A 103 -5.94 12.40 4.70
N VAL A 104 -5.48 11.16 4.54
CA VAL A 104 -5.93 9.99 5.31
C VAL A 104 -4.72 9.24 5.86
N SER A 105 -4.95 8.42 6.88
CA SER A 105 -3.90 7.58 7.47
C SER A 105 -3.99 6.16 6.93
N ALA A 106 -2.87 5.44 6.92
CA ALA A 106 -2.84 4.02 6.60
C ALA A 106 -1.76 3.30 7.42
N ASP A 107 -2.03 2.05 7.78
CA ASP A 107 -1.02 1.12 8.31
C ASP A 107 -0.25 0.53 7.13
N ILE A 108 1.01 0.94 6.93
CA ILE A 108 1.73 0.64 5.68
C ILE A 108 1.89 -0.89 5.49
N LYS A 109 2.23 -1.59 6.58
CA LYS A 109 2.49 -3.03 6.56
C LYS A 109 1.25 -3.78 6.14
N LYS A 110 0.12 -3.48 6.79
CA LYS A 110 -1.14 -4.19 6.54
C LYS A 110 -1.79 -3.76 5.23
N ALA A 111 -1.69 -2.49 4.86
CA ALA A 111 -2.26 -1.99 3.61
C ALA A 111 -1.55 -2.59 2.39
N VAL A 112 -0.23 -2.71 2.42
CA VAL A 112 0.52 -3.39 1.35
C VAL A 112 0.19 -4.88 1.33
N ALA A 113 0.16 -5.55 2.49
CA ALA A 113 -0.15 -6.98 2.58
C ALA A 113 -1.56 -7.31 2.05
N ALA A 114 -2.55 -6.45 2.30
CA ALA A 114 -3.94 -6.63 1.85
C ALA A 114 -4.22 -6.08 0.44
N GLY A 115 -3.18 -5.63 -0.28
CA GLY A 115 -3.31 -5.06 -1.63
C GLY A 115 -4.01 -3.70 -1.69
N GLU A 116 -4.29 -3.05 -0.55
CA GLU A 116 -4.90 -1.72 -0.46
C GLU A 116 -3.93 -0.61 -0.88
N LEU A 117 -2.63 -0.81 -0.66
CA LEU A 117 -1.56 0.02 -1.18
C LEU A 117 -0.60 -0.81 -2.03
N GLN A 118 -0.27 -0.30 -3.21
CA GLN A 118 0.61 -0.98 -4.16
C GLN A 118 1.71 -0.02 -4.59
N THR A 119 2.93 -0.54 -4.69
CA THR A 119 4.04 0.21 -5.27
C THR A 119 3.87 0.25 -6.78
N ARG A 120 4.12 1.43 -7.36
CA ARG A 120 4.08 1.66 -8.79
C ARG A 120 5.48 1.69 -9.38
#